data_AF-A0A4V3S9D2-F1
#
_entry.id   AF-A0A4V3S9D2-F1
#
_cell.length_a   1.000
_cell.length_b   1.000
_cell.length_c   1.000
_cell.angle_alpha   90.00
_cell.angle_beta   90.00
_cell.angle_gamma   90.00
#
_symmetry.space_group_name_H-M   'P 1'
#
loop_
_entity.id
_entity.type
_entity.pdbx_description
1 polymer ?
#
loop_
_entity_poly.entity_id
_entity_poly.type
_entity_poly.pdbx_seq_one_letter_code
_entity_poly.pdbx_strand_id
1 'polypeptide(L)'
;MGSLGGTQCAPYEVLQEWKDENVELRSYPVQNWVCTQATSHRMDDMSSSGFFKLFNYIRGNNDKNQKIAMTKPVLIESKPDPESARNRIFKMGFYMSATDCPSPPEPKANDVFIEQRQAMKVYCRWATLPFYRLLLLTSTD
;
A
#
# COMPACT_ATOMS: atom_id res chain seq x y z
N MET A 1 -2.66 13.68 -29.45
CA MET A 1 -2.51 14.26 -28.09
C MET A 1 -2.43 13.10 -27.11
N GLY A 2 -1.29 12.88 -26.45
CA GLY A 2 -1.09 11.72 -25.58
C GLY A 2 -1.83 11.88 -24.26
N SER A 3 -2.77 10.98 -23.97
CA SER A 3 -3.40 10.85 -22.66
C SER A 3 -2.32 10.59 -21.61
N LEU A 4 -2.24 11.43 -20.58
CA LEU A 4 -1.54 11.10 -19.33
C LEU A 4 -2.23 9.85 -18.77
N GLY A 5 -1.63 8.67 -18.93
CA GLY A 5 -2.20 7.41 -18.47
C GLY A 5 -2.51 7.48 -16.97
N GLY A 6 -3.79 7.41 -16.62
CA GLY A 6 -4.23 7.49 -15.24
C GLY A 6 -3.61 6.37 -14.41
N THR A 7 -2.88 6.72 -13.36
CA THR A 7 -2.42 5.75 -12.36
C THR A 7 -3.65 5.07 -11.74
N GLN A 8 -3.78 3.75 -11.89
CA GLN A 8 -4.93 3.04 -11.33
C GLN A 8 -4.94 3.14 -9.80
N CYS A 9 -6.13 3.36 -9.25
CA CYS A 9 -6.35 3.42 -7.80
C CYS A 9 -6.88 2.07 -7.31
N ALA A 10 -6.45 1.65 -6.12
CA ALA A 10 -7.08 0.54 -5.40
C ALA A 10 -8.58 0.83 -5.24
N PRO A 11 -9.49 -0.02 -5.75
CA PRO A 11 -10.93 0.22 -5.65
C PRO A 11 -11.40 0.20 -4.20
N TYR A 12 -12.34 1.11 -3.90
CA TYR A 12 -13.07 1.18 -2.64
C TYR A 12 -14.46 1.79 -2.85
N GLU A 13 -15.36 1.51 -1.91
CA GLU A 13 -16.65 2.18 -1.77
C GLU A 13 -16.64 3.07 -0.53
N VAL A 14 -17.24 4.26 -0.60
CA VAL A 14 -17.45 5.11 0.57
C VAL A 14 -18.76 4.71 1.23
N LEU A 15 -18.69 4.18 2.45
CA LEU A 15 -19.85 3.76 3.24
C LEU A 15 -20.45 4.91 4.05
N GLN A 16 -19.59 5.82 4.54
CA GLN A 16 -19.99 6.99 5.32
C GLN A 16 -18.95 8.11 5.16
N GLU A 17 -19.39 9.36 5.25
CA GLU A 17 -18.54 10.55 5.14
C GLU A 17 -18.87 11.55 6.24
N TRP A 18 -17.85 12.05 6.93
CA TRP A 18 -17.90 13.14 7.90
C TRP A 18 -17.07 14.31 7.37
N LYS A 19 -17.72 15.19 6.60
CA LYS A 19 -17.06 16.27 5.86
C LYS A 19 -16.32 17.26 6.76
N ASP A 20 -16.94 17.66 7.87
CA ASP A 20 -16.37 18.62 8.81
C ASP A 20 -15.09 18.09 9.49
N GLU A 21 -14.94 16.77 9.56
CA GLU A 21 -13.79 16.09 10.18
C GLU A 21 -12.75 15.61 9.15
N ASN A 22 -13.07 15.74 7.86
CA ASN A 22 -12.29 15.22 6.74
C ASN A 22 -12.10 13.69 6.81
N VAL A 23 -13.15 12.94 7.17
CA VAL A 23 -13.11 11.48 7.36
C VAL A 23 -14.11 10.79 6.44
N GLU A 24 -13.69 9.66 5.86
CA GLU A 24 -14.57 8.68 5.20
C GLU A 24 -14.41 7.32 5.85
N LEU A 25 -15.50 6.56 5.98
CA LEU A 25 -15.46 5.11 6.17
C LEU A 25 -15.48 4.46 4.79
N ARG A 26 -14.41 3.74 4.44
CA ARG A 26 -14.28 3.07 3.15
C ARG A 26 -14.35 1.56 3.28
N SER A 27 -14.99 0.89 2.33
CA SER A 27 -14.96 -0.56 2.14
C SER A 27 -13.98 -0.91 1.01
N TYR A 28 -12.97 -1.71 1.31
CA TYR A 28 -12.03 -2.26 0.34
C TYR A 28 -12.37 -3.74 0.12
N PRO A 29 -12.58 -4.20 -1.13
CA PRO A 29 -12.73 -5.61 -1.43
C PRO A 29 -11.39 -6.36 -1.30
N VAL A 30 -11.44 -7.69 -1.40
CA VAL A 30 -10.25 -8.55 -1.46
C VAL A 30 -9.35 -8.13 -2.63
N GLN A 31 -8.07 -7.90 -2.35
CA GLN A 31 -7.12 -7.35 -3.33
C GLN A 31 -5.71 -7.90 -3.10
N ASN A 32 -4.96 -8.07 -4.20
CA ASN A 32 -3.55 -8.43 -4.14
C ASN A 32 -2.68 -7.17 -3.99
N TRP A 33 -1.66 -7.29 -3.15
CA TRP A 33 -0.66 -6.26 -2.90
C TRP A 33 0.73 -6.89 -2.99
N VAL A 34 1.69 -6.18 -3.56
CA VAL A 34 3.10 -6.53 -3.37
C VAL A 34 3.61 -5.75 -2.17
N CYS A 35 4.19 -6.47 -1.21
CA CYS A 35 4.53 -5.95 0.10
C CYS A 35 6.01 -6.18 0.43
N THR A 36 6.54 -5.32 1.30
CA THR A 36 7.83 -5.51 1.98
C THR A 36 7.68 -5.05 3.42
N GLN A 37 8.49 -5.59 4.33
CA GLN A 37 8.43 -5.26 5.74
C GLN A 37 9.81 -5.00 6.33
N ALA A 38 9.87 -4.12 7.32
CA ALA A 38 11.07 -3.83 8.09
C ALA A 38 10.71 -3.43 9.53
N THR A 39 11.58 -3.79 10.46
CA THR A 39 11.54 -3.31 11.84
C THR A 39 12.39 -2.05 11.95
N SER A 40 11.81 -0.94 12.41
CA SER A 40 12.52 0.31 12.62
C SER A 40 11.91 1.14 13.76
N HIS A 41 12.63 2.16 14.21
CA HIS A 41 12.15 3.09 15.23
C HIS A 41 11.11 4.06 14.63
N ARG A 42 11.36 4.60 13.43
CA ARG A 42 10.43 5.48 12.71
C ARG A 42 10.08 4.93 11.34
N MET A 43 8.91 5.30 10.84
CA MET A 43 8.46 4.96 9.49
C MET A 43 9.40 5.53 8.42
N ASP A 44 9.87 6.76 8.61
CA ASP A 44 10.76 7.45 7.67
C ASP A 44 12.05 6.67 7.41
N ASP A 45 12.56 5.97 8.44
CA ASP A 45 13.81 5.20 8.39
C ASP A 45 13.74 4.04 7.38
N MET A 46 12.54 3.50 7.12
CA MET A 46 12.33 2.38 6.19
C MET A 46 11.60 2.78 4.90
N SER A 47 11.02 3.99 4.84
CA SER A 47 10.11 4.37 3.75
C SER A 47 10.80 4.40 2.39
N SER A 48 11.98 5.02 2.30
CA SER A 48 12.71 5.11 1.02
C SER A 48 13.18 3.74 0.53
N SER A 49 13.82 2.96 1.41
CA SER A 49 14.34 1.64 1.06
C SER A 49 13.22 0.65 0.71
N GLY A 50 12.13 0.65 1.49
CA GLY A 50 10.94 -0.15 1.21
C GLY A 50 10.30 0.21 -0.13
N PHE A 51 10.15 1.50 -0.42
CA PHE A 51 9.60 1.97 -1.69
C PHE A 51 10.44 1.49 -2.88
N PHE A 52 11.77 1.61 -2.83
CA PHE A 52 12.63 1.18 -3.93
C PHE A 52 12.62 -0.34 -4.14
N LYS A 53 12.45 -1.15 -3.08
CA LYS A 53 12.28 -2.61 -3.22
C LYS A 53 11.03 -2.94 -4.06
N LEU A 54 9.88 -2.35 -3.70
CA LEU A 54 8.63 -2.54 -4.44
C LEU A 54 8.67 -1.91 -5.84
N PHE A 55 9.35 -0.78 -5.98
CA PHE A 55 9.55 -0.14 -7.27
C PHE A 55 10.38 -1.02 -8.22
N ASN A 56 11.46 -1.64 -7.74
CA ASN A 56 12.26 -2.56 -8.53
C ASN A 56 11.44 -3.78 -8.97
N TYR A 57 10.59 -4.32 -8.10
CA TYR A 57 9.67 -5.39 -8.45
C TYR A 57 8.78 -5.02 -9.65
N ILE A 58 8.07 -3.88 -9.61
CA ILE A 58 7.20 -3.45 -10.71
C ILE A 58 7.99 -3.03 -11.96
N ARG A 59 9.30 -2.78 -11.85
CA ARG A 59 10.18 -2.48 -13.00
C ARG A 59 10.77 -3.72 -13.67
N GLY A 60 10.46 -4.92 -13.18
CA GLY A 60 10.88 -6.18 -13.78
C GLY A 60 11.74 -7.06 -12.88
N ASN A 61 11.96 -6.71 -11.60
CA ASN A 61 12.64 -7.60 -10.66
C ASN A 61 11.68 -8.66 -10.09
N ASN A 62 11.09 -9.44 -11.00
CA ASN A 62 10.18 -10.56 -10.75
C ASN A 62 10.52 -11.70 -11.72
N ASP A 63 10.01 -12.89 -11.45
CA ASP A 63 10.30 -14.12 -12.21
C ASP A 63 10.02 -14.01 -13.71
N LYS A 64 9.00 -13.24 -14.10
CA LYS A 64 8.61 -13.00 -15.50
C LYS A 64 9.33 -11.83 -16.17
N ASN A 65 10.20 -11.11 -15.47
CA ASN A 65 10.79 -9.84 -15.91
C ASN A 65 9.73 -8.82 -16.40
N GLN A 66 8.51 -8.93 -15.87
CA GLN A 66 7.35 -8.17 -16.30
C GLN A 66 7.39 -6.77 -15.70
N LYS A 67 7.16 -5.75 -16.54
CA LYS A 67 6.91 -4.38 -16.07
C LYS A 67 5.43 -4.24 -15.72
N ILE A 68 5.15 -3.74 -14.53
CA ILE A 68 3.81 -3.54 -13.98
C ILE A 68 3.60 -2.03 -13.80
N ALA A 69 2.42 -1.54 -14.14
CA ALA A 69 2.09 -0.12 -13.95
C ALA A 69 2.08 0.24 -12.47
N MET A 70 2.60 1.42 -12.13
CA MET A 70 2.46 1.98 -10.79
C MET A 70 0.97 2.20 -10.46
N THR A 71 0.59 2.01 -9.21
CA THR A 71 -0.76 2.23 -8.71
C THR A 71 -0.75 3.19 -7.53
N LYS A 72 -1.94 3.60 -7.08
CA LYS A 72 -2.13 4.40 -5.86
C LYS A 72 -3.19 3.75 -4.96
N PRO A 73 -3.16 3.96 -3.64
CA PRO A 73 -2.07 4.58 -2.88
C PRO A 73 -0.90 3.62 -2.63
N VAL A 74 0.20 4.15 -2.11
CA VAL A 74 1.16 3.35 -1.34
C VAL A 74 0.65 3.26 0.09
N LEU A 75 0.49 2.04 0.61
CA LEU A 75 0.06 1.83 2.00
C LEU A 75 1.26 1.51 2.87
N ILE A 76 1.24 2.02 4.11
CA ILE A 76 2.16 1.63 5.16
C ILE A 76 1.34 1.28 6.40
N GLU A 77 1.42 0.03 6.82
CA GLU A 77 0.90 -0.44 8.11
C GLU A 77 2.00 -0.39 9.15
N SER A 78 1.63 -0.13 10.40
CA SER A 78 2.56 -0.23 11.52
C SER A 78 1.95 -1.04 12.66
N LYS A 79 2.73 -1.99 13.19
CA LYS A 79 2.38 -2.74 14.40
C LYS A 79 3.52 -2.67 15.42
N PRO A 80 3.24 -2.78 16.72
CA PRO A 80 4.28 -2.92 17.74
C PRO A 80 5.21 -4.09 17.41
N ASP A 81 6.51 -3.91 17.66
CA ASP A 81 7.46 -5.02 17.65
C ASP A 81 7.34 -5.79 18.98
N PRO A 82 6.99 -7.09 18.96
CA PRO A 82 6.85 -7.88 20.19
C PRO A 82 8.16 -8.00 20.98
N GLU A 83 9.32 -7.82 20.33
CA GLU A 83 10.63 -7.96 20.94
C GLU A 83 11.22 -6.62 21.42
N SER A 84 10.58 -5.49 21.10
CA SER A 84 11.10 -4.17 21.42
C SER A 84 10.01 -3.12 21.56
N ALA A 85 9.90 -2.54 22.77
CA ALA A 85 9.02 -1.40 23.03
C ALA A 85 9.41 -0.12 22.26
N ARG A 86 10.63 -0.07 21.69
CA ARG A 86 11.14 1.09 20.94
C ARG A 86 10.93 0.97 19.44
N ASN A 87 10.73 -0.24 18.93
CA ASN A 87 10.60 -0.47 17.50
C ASN A 87 9.15 -0.74 17.12
N ARG A 88 8.89 -0.60 15.83
CA ARG A 88 7.66 -1.03 15.19
C ARG A 88 8.01 -1.82 13.95
N ILE A 89 7.13 -2.75 13.58
CA ILE A 89 7.19 -3.43 12.30
C ILE A 89 6.34 -2.61 11.33
N PHE A 90 6.98 -2.08 10.30
CA PHE A 90 6.32 -1.35 9.21
C PHE A 90 6.22 -2.25 7.99
N LYS A 91 5.03 -2.35 7.41
CA LYS A 91 4.77 -3.10 6.17
C LYS A 91 4.27 -2.13 5.11
N MET A 92 5.06 -1.97 4.05
CA MET A 92 4.68 -1.16 2.89
C MET A 92 4.07 -2.05 1.81
N GLY A 93 3.06 -1.54 1.10
CA GLY A 93 2.45 -2.26 -0.02
C GLY A 93 2.06 -1.37 -1.20
N PHE A 94 2.19 -1.91 -2.41
CA PHE A 94 1.60 -1.37 -3.64
C PHE A 94 0.46 -2.25 -4.11
N TYR A 95 -0.65 -1.63 -4.54
CA TYR A 95 -1.81 -2.34 -5.07
C TYR A 95 -1.47 -3.02 -6.40
N MET A 96 -1.78 -4.31 -6.54
CA MET A 96 -1.69 -5.02 -7.80
C MET A 96 -3.06 -4.99 -8.48
N SER A 97 -3.15 -4.23 -9.56
CA SER A 97 -4.39 -4.09 -10.32
C SER A 97 -4.95 -5.43 -10.75
N ALA A 98 -6.18 -5.72 -10.35
CA ALA A 98 -6.89 -6.91 -10.82
C ALA A 98 -7.15 -6.88 -12.34
N THR A 99 -7.13 -5.69 -12.96
CA THR A 99 -7.36 -5.53 -14.40
C THR A 99 -6.06 -5.69 -15.19
N ASP A 100 -4.99 -5.03 -14.75
CA ASP A 100 -3.72 -4.99 -15.49
C ASP A 100 -2.75 -6.10 -15.08
N CYS A 101 -2.88 -6.63 -13.85
CA CYS A 101 -2.01 -7.63 -13.26
C CYS A 101 -2.82 -8.62 -12.36
N PRO A 102 -3.77 -9.38 -12.94
CA PRO A 102 -4.64 -10.29 -12.17
C PRO A 102 -3.88 -11.40 -11.43
N SER A 103 -2.72 -11.80 -11.96
CA SER A 103 -1.83 -12.79 -11.37
C SER A 103 -0.42 -12.19 -11.22
N PRO A 104 -0.12 -11.52 -10.09
CA PRO A 104 1.18 -10.90 -9.86
C PRO A 104 2.32 -11.93 -10.00
N PRO A 105 3.41 -11.61 -10.73
CA PRO A 105 4.58 -12.48 -10.85
C PRO A 105 5.30 -12.64 -9.50
N GLU A 106 6.00 -13.76 -9.32
CA GLU A 106 6.73 -14.03 -8.08
C GLU A 106 7.92 -13.07 -7.94
N PRO A 107 8.12 -12.44 -6.76
CA PRO A 107 9.27 -11.60 -6.52
C PRO A 107 10.58 -12.40 -6.54
N LYS A 108 11.65 -11.80 -7.07
CA LYS A 108 13.01 -12.36 -6.97
C LYS A 108 13.73 -12.00 -5.67
N ALA A 109 13.30 -10.91 -5.03
CA ALA A 109 13.87 -10.44 -3.77
C ALA A 109 13.21 -11.16 -2.59
N ASN A 110 14.02 -11.68 -1.66
CA ASN A 110 13.53 -12.50 -0.53
C ASN A 110 12.68 -11.72 0.49
N ASP A 111 12.75 -10.40 0.48
CA ASP A 111 12.04 -9.49 1.39
C ASP A 111 10.88 -8.75 0.71
N VAL A 112 10.48 -9.21 -0.48
CA VAL A 112 9.30 -8.77 -1.21
C VAL A 112 8.38 -9.98 -1.39
N PHE A 113 7.09 -9.82 -1.11
CA PHE A 113 6.12 -10.91 -1.16
C PHE A 113 4.76 -10.43 -1.65
N ILE A 114 3.96 -11.33 -2.21
CA ILE A 114 2.58 -11.05 -2.59
C ILE A 114 1.67 -11.37 -1.41
N GLU A 115 0.82 -10.42 -1.05
CA GLU A 115 -0.17 -10.53 0.01
C GLU A 115 -1.57 -10.33 -0.56
N GLN A 116 -2.45 -11.32 -0.38
CA GLN A 116 -3.87 -11.14 -0.64
C GLN A 116 -4.53 -10.57 0.61
N ARG A 117 -4.81 -9.27 0.58
CA ARG A 117 -5.53 -8.58 1.66
C ARG A 117 -7.00 -8.93 1.56
N GLN A 118 -7.57 -9.39 2.67
CA GLN A 118 -8.99 -9.66 2.77
C GLN A 118 -9.80 -8.36 2.74
N ALA A 119 -11.11 -8.48 2.53
CA ALA A 119 -11.99 -7.32 2.53
C ALA A 119 -11.92 -6.61 3.90
N MET A 120 -11.82 -5.29 3.89
CA MET A 120 -11.67 -4.49 5.11
C MET A 120 -12.44 -3.19 5.02
N LYS A 121 -12.99 -2.77 6.16
CA LYS A 121 -13.57 -1.44 6.34
C LYS A 121 -12.60 -0.58 7.11
N VAL A 122 -12.38 0.65 6.63
CA VAL A 122 -11.36 1.50 7.21
C VAL A 122 -11.76 2.96 7.22
N TYR A 123 -11.60 3.59 8.39
CA TYR A 123 -11.66 5.04 8.49
C TYR A 123 -10.46 5.65 7.77
N CYS A 124 -10.71 6.69 6.98
CA CYS A 124 -9.75 7.35 6.14
C CYS A 124 -9.89 8.85 6.38
N ARG A 125 -8.98 9.41 7.17
CA ARG A 125 -8.90 10.86 7.36
C ARG A 125 -7.94 11.47 6.36
N TRP A 126 -8.35 12.49 5.61
CA TRP A 126 -7.40 13.30 4.84
C TRP A 126 -6.95 14.49 5.67
N ALA A 127 -5.63 14.65 5.78
CA ALA A 127 -5.03 15.91 6.18
C ALA A 127 -4.65 16.69 4.92
N THR A 128 -4.95 17.98 4.87
CA THR A 128 -4.39 18.91 3.90
C THR A 128 -2.91 19.12 4.20
N LEU A 129 -2.08 18.18 3.78
CA LEU A 129 -0.62 18.34 3.75
C LEU A 129 -0.17 18.48 2.30
N PRO A 130 0.76 19.38 1.99
CA PRO A 130 1.06 19.77 0.61
C PRO A 130 1.64 18.65 -0.26
N PHE A 131 2.09 17.52 0.30
CA PHE A 131 2.80 16.48 -0.47
C PHE A 131 2.49 15.02 -0.13
N TYR A 132 1.65 14.70 0.87
CA TYR A 132 1.33 13.31 1.22
C TYR A 132 -0.12 13.15 1.68
N ARG A 133 -0.85 12.19 1.10
CA ARG A 133 -2.12 11.69 1.64
C ARG A 133 -1.79 10.57 2.63
N LEU A 134 -1.58 10.93 3.90
CA LEU A 134 -1.48 9.94 4.96
C LEU A 134 -2.87 9.34 5.19
N LEU A 135 -3.02 8.04 4.93
CA LEU A 135 -4.24 7.31 5.22
C LEU A 135 -4.06 6.64 6.60
N LEU A 136 -4.64 7.22 7.64
CA LEU A 136 -4.69 6.56 8.95
C LEU A 136 -5.75 5.47 8.89
N LEU A 137 -5.31 4.26 8.59
CA LEU A 137 -6.16 3.08 8.50
C LEU A 137 -6.42 2.52 9.91
N THR A 138 -7.60 2.74 10.49
CA THR A 138 -8.06 1.99 11.67
C THR A 138 -9.12 0.98 11.24
N SER A 139 -8.83 -0.31 11.40
CA SER A 139 -9.78 -1.39 11.16
C SER A 139 -10.97 -1.24 12.11
N THR A 140 -12.18 -1.44 11.60
CA THR A 140 -13.32 -1.79 12.46
C THR A 140 -13.27 -3.29 12.67
N ASP A 141 -12.91 -3.74 13.87
CA ASP A 141 -13.08 -5.14 14.26
C ASP A 141 -14.56 -5.56 14.18
#